data_AF-A0A024TTS1-F1
#
_entry.id   AF-A0A024TTS1-F1
#
_cell.length_a   1.000
_cell.length_b   1.000
_cell.length_c   1.000
_cell.angle_alpha   90.00
_cell.angle_beta   90.00
_cell.angle_gamma   90.00
#
_symmetry.space_group_name_H-M   'P 1'
#
loop_
_entity.id
_entity.type
_entity.pdbx_description
1 polymer ?
#
loop_
_entity_poly.entity_id
_entity_poly.type
_entity_poly.pdbx_seq_one_letter_code
_entity_poly.pdbx_strand_id
1 'polypeptide(L)'
;MALFLGLDCSTQSMTAVVTRYEVAPEGPNPLTIVASATFQFDKRLPHYGTTNGVLFNDGHVEVPSLMMVEALERIIDDVQHELAKRGHSFSQVRAVSGCAQQHTSVFWRLPELEMPRQGSLHKFLKEQRAFEPERGRSWMDSTTTSQCQALESAVGGSRRMADLTGSRAYERFTGIQLMALGDMDHVSRVSLASSLLTSLFRGKICSIEHSNASGMNMMDLQRREWSTEVIEAMEAIGGFQRGTLRRYLGPDPIPPTESVGPIDPYFHHVYAFSPDCAVIPFTGDNPSCLAGTLELVRCCSWLHYHVVGMGLSQRGDIGISLGTSGCIFAVGNSTDVVPSEEFGHVMVNAVDPSTLMAMLCFKNGSLAREVSSTLHENALTCINRMCEIAVPMERGKSFRG
;
A
#
# COMPACT_ATOMS: atom_id res chain seq x y z
N MET A 1 10.24 -24.95 12.35
CA MET A 1 9.46 -24.65 11.13
C MET A 1 8.34 -23.69 11.52
N ALA A 2 8.22 -22.55 10.86
CA ALA A 2 7.19 -21.55 11.11
C ALA A 2 6.58 -21.08 9.79
N LEU A 3 5.26 -20.85 9.76
CA LEU A 3 4.57 -20.27 8.60
C LEU A 3 4.25 -18.79 8.84
N PHE A 4 4.21 -18.02 7.76
CA PHE A 4 3.87 -16.60 7.75
C PHE A 4 2.87 -16.33 6.63
N LEU A 5 1.85 -15.54 6.91
CA LEU A 5 0.85 -15.13 5.91
C LEU A 5 1.13 -13.69 5.47
N GLY A 6 1.38 -13.51 4.18
CA GLY A 6 1.44 -12.21 3.51
C GLY A 6 0.19 -12.00 2.65
N LEU A 7 -0.41 -10.81 2.71
CA LEU A 7 -1.47 -10.43 1.76
C LEU A 7 -1.09 -9.19 0.95
N ASP A 8 -1.66 -9.07 -0.24
CA ASP A 8 -1.62 -7.88 -1.08
C ASP A 8 -3.03 -7.52 -1.52
N CYS A 9 -3.55 -6.41 -0.97
CA CYS A 9 -4.79 -5.78 -1.41
C CYS A 9 -4.48 -4.68 -2.43
N SER A 10 -4.17 -5.12 -3.65
CA SER A 10 -3.89 -4.25 -4.79
C SER A 10 -5.14 -3.47 -5.26
N THR A 11 -5.00 -2.72 -6.35
CA THR A 11 -6.14 -2.01 -6.96
C THR A 11 -7.19 -2.97 -7.52
N GLN A 12 -6.77 -4.05 -8.18
CA GLN A 12 -7.65 -4.90 -9.00
C GLN A 12 -7.88 -6.29 -8.38
N SER A 13 -7.07 -6.69 -7.41
CA SER A 13 -7.05 -8.05 -6.90
C SER A 13 -6.66 -8.12 -5.42
N MET A 14 -7.04 -9.23 -4.80
CA MET A 14 -6.51 -9.66 -3.51
C MET A 14 -5.66 -10.91 -3.72
N THR A 15 -4.46 -10.90 -3.15
CA THR A 15 -3.53 -12.03 -3.16
C THR A 15 -3.15 -12.41 -1.74
N ALA A 16 -3.02 -13.71 -1.47
CA ALA A 16 -2.44 -14.22 -0.24
C ALA A 16 -1.34 -15.22 -0.57
N VAL A 17 -0.23 -15.14 0.17
CA VAL A 17 0.91 -16.03 0.07
C VAL A 17 1.27 -16.52 1.46
N VAL A 18 1.40 -17.82 1.63
CA VAL A 18 1.93 -18.42 2.85
C VAL A 18 3.37 -18.83 2.58
N THR A 19 4.29 -18.27 3.35
CA THR A 19 5.71 -18.62 3.30
C THR A 19 6.08 -19.48 4.50
N ARG A 20 7.04 -20.38 4.31
CA ARG A 20 7.66 -21.17 5.35
C ARG A 20 9.08 -20.68 5.57
N TYR A 21 9.42 -20.45 6.83
CA TYR A 21 10.78 -20.22 7.26
C TYR A 21 11.42 -21.52 7.75
N GLU A 22 12.56 -21.87 7.16
CA GLU A 22 13.43 -22.95 7.58
C GLU A 22 14.85 -22.39 7.80
N VAL A 23 15.46 -22.75 8.93
CA VAL A 23 16.87 -22.41 9.19
C VAL A 23 17.71 -23.27 8.27
N ALA A 24 18.13 -22.74 7.12
CA ALA A 24 19.00 -23.44 6.20
C ALA A 24 20.40 -23.60 6.82
N PRO A 25 20.99 -24.81 6.86
CA PRO A 25 22.36 -25.00 7.31
C PRO A 25 23.37 -24.26 6.43
N GLU A 26 23.17 -24.27 5.10
CA GLU A 26 23.88 -23.47 4.10
C GLU A 26 22.96 -23.28 2.87
N GLY A 27 22.56 -22.03 2.56
CA GLY A 27 21.70 -21.68 1.42
C GLY A 27 21.27 -20.20 1.46
N PRO A 28 21.03 -19.54 0.32
CA PRO A 28 20.87 -18.08 0.27
C PRO A 28 19.49 -17.56 0.72
N ASN A 29 18.43 -18.39 0.74
CA ASN A 29 17.09 -17.95 1.14
C ASN A 29 16.45 -18.90 2.18
N PRO A 30 16.11 -18.42 3.39
CA PRO A 30 15.43 -19.23 4.39
C PRO A 30 13.91 -19.31 4.20
N LEU A 31 13.33 -18.62 3.21
CA LEU A 31 11.89 -18.56 2.97
C LEU A 31 11.48 -19.34 1.70
N THR A 32 10.39 -20.11 1.78
CA THR A 32 9.80 -20.81 0.63
C THR A 32 8.28 -20.61 0.59
N ILE A 33 7.69 -20.43 -0.60
CA ILE A 33 6.23 -20.33 -0.73
C ILE A 33 5.62 -21.73 -0.63
N VAL A 34 4.68 -21.92 0.31
CA VAL A 34 3.96 -23.20 0.48
C VAL A 34 2.55 -23.18 -0.09
N ALA A 35 1.87 -22.03 -0.07
CA ALA A 35 0.53 -21.87 -0.64
C ALA A 35 0.34 -20.44 -1.13
N SER A 36 -0.49 -20.26 -2.14
CA SER A 36 -0.87 -18.94 -2.64
C SER A 36 -2.24 -18.98 -3.29
N ALA A 37 -3.00 -17.90 -3.16
CA ALA A 37 -4.25 -17.69 -3.88
C ALA A 37 -4.32 -16.23 -4.35
N THR A 38 -5.00 -15.99 -5.47
CA THR A 38 -5.27 -14.65 -6.02
C THR A 38 -6.60 -14.67 -6.74
N PHE A 39 -7.38 -13.60 -6.61
CA PHE A 39 -8.51 -13.35 -7.50
C PHE A 39 -8.66 -11.86 -7.83
N GLN A 40 -9.26 -11.58 -8.98
CA GLN A 40 -9.59 -10.23 -9.45
C GLN A 40 -10.96 -9.79 -8.90
N PHE A 41 -11.07 -8.57 -8.41
CA PHE A 41 -12.27 -8.03 -7.77
C PHE A 41 -13.48 -8.05 -8.69
N ASP A 42 -13.38 -7.48 -9.89
CA ASP A 42 -14.51 -7.39 -10.83
C ASP A 42 -15.08 -8.76 -11.20
N LYS A 43 -14.23 -9.80 -11.21
CA LYS A 43 -14.66 -11.17 -11.52
C LYS A 43 -15.29 -11.88 -10.32
N ARG A 44 -14.72 -11.69 -9.13
CA ARG A 44 -15.10 -12.43 -7.91
C ARG A 44 -16.21 -11.75 -7.13
N LEU A 45 -16.27 -10.41 -7.17
CA LEU A 45 -17.17 -9.56 -6.40
C LEU A 45 -17.92 -8.58 -7.33
N PRO A 46 -18.58 -9.05 -8.41
CA PRO A 46 -19.18 -8.18 -9.43
C PRO A 46 -20.30 -7.29 -8.89
N HIS A 47 -20.90 -7.62 -7.75
CA HIS A 47 -21.97 -6.86 -7.11
C HIS A 47 -21.55 -5.47 -6.60
N TYR A 48 -20.25 -5.20 -6.49
CA TYR A 48 -19.75 -3.84 -6.20
C TYR A 48 -19.76 -2.92 -7.43
N GLY A 49 -19.94 -3.46 -8.64
CA GLY A 49 -20.03 -2.67 -9.87
C GLY A 49 -18.74 -1.97 -10.26
N THR A 50 -17.58 -2.46 -9.80
CA THR A 50 -16.27 -1.88 -10.11
C THR A 50 -15.83 -2.16 -11.53
N THR A 51 -14.95 -1.30 -12.05
CA THR A 51 -14.16 -1.54 -13.27
C THR A 51 -12.69 -1.35 -12.91
N ASN A 52 -11.89 -2.39 -13.11
CA ASN A 52 -10.53 -2.53 -12.60
C ASN A 52 -10.46 -2.24 -11.08
N GLY A 53 -11.42 -2.75 -10.31
CA GLY A 53 -11.46 -2.65 -8.85
C GLY A 53 -11.81 -1.26 -8.28
N VAL A 54 -12.22 -0.30 -9.13
CA VAL A 54 -12.62 1.04 -8.67
C VAL A 54 -13.97 1.48 -9.23
N LEU A 55 -14.53 2.51 -8.61
CA LEU A 55 -15.70 3.25 -9.07
C LEU A 55 -15.28 4.64 -9.52
N PHE A 56 -15.87 5.13 -10.60
CA PHE A 56 -15.72 6.51 -11.04
C PHE A 56 -17.02 7.26 -10.73
N ASN A 57 -16.94 8.33 -9.94
CA ASN A 57 -18.10 9.08 -9.50
C ASN A 57 -17.78 10.58 -9.50
N ASP A 58 -18.49 11.35 -10.34
CA ASP A 58 -18.34 12.81 -10.45
C ASP A 58 -16.89 13.31 -10.58
N GLY A 59 -16.07 12.60 -11.36
CA GLY A 59 -14.65 12.93 -11.54
C GLY A 59 -13.70 12.28 -10.54
N HIS A 60 -14.23 11.75 -9.43
CA HIS A 60 -13.46 11.08 -8.41
C HIS A 60 -13.30 9.59 -8.65
N VAL A 61 -12.22 9.03 -8.10
CA VAL A 61 -11.96 7.60 -8.13
C VAL A 61 -12.09 7.02 -6.73
N GLU A 62 -13.02 6.08 -6.56
CA GLU A 62 -13.46 5.59 -5.27
C GLU A 62 -13.29 4.06 -5.13
N VAL A 63 -13.04 3.59 -3.90
CA VAL A 63 -12.94 2.16 -3.56
C VAL A 63 -13.95 1.81 -2.47
N PRO A 64 -14.86 0.84 -2.68
CA PRO A 64 -15.79 0.42 -1.63
C PRO A 64 -15.05 -0.26 -0.46
N SER A 65 -15.25 0.23 0.76
CA SER A 65 -14.57 -0.30 1.95
C SER A 65 -14.97 -1.76 2.23
N LEU A 66 -16.27 -2.07 2.08
CA LEU A 66 -16.79 -3.43 2.26
C LEU A 66 -16.27 -4.43 1.20
N MET A 67 -15.86 -3.97 0.01
CA MET A 67 -15.26 -4.85 -1.00
C MET A 67 -13.92 -5.39 -0.50
N MET A 68 -13.10 -4.56 0.15
CA MET A 68 -11.83 -5.00 0.75
C MET A 68 -12.06 -5.97 1.91
N VAL A 69 -13.09 -5.73 2.73
CA VAL A 69 -13.48 -6.65 3.83
C VAL A 69 -13.94 -8.00 3.27
N GLU A 70 -14.84 -8.00 2.29
CA GLU A 70 -15.31 -9.24 1.67
C GLU A 70 -14.15 -9.97 0.97
N ALA A 71 -13.28 -9.24 0.27
CA ALA A 71 -12.13 -9.82 -0.40
C ALA A 71 -11.16 -10.50 0.58
N LEU A 72 -10.97 -9.93 1.77
CA LEU A 72 -10.16 -10.53 2.83
C LEU A 72 -10.73 -11.89 3.26
N GLU A 73 -12.04 -11.99 3.50
CA GLU A 73 -12.64 -13.27 3.88
C GLU A 73 -12.48 -14.31 2.76
N ARG A 74 -12.75 -13.92 1.51
CA ARG A 74 -12.62 -14.83 0.36
C ARG A 74 -11.20 -15.33 0.16
N ILE A 75 -10.20 -14.46 0.29
CA ILE A 75 -8.81 -14.87 0.05
C ILE A 75 -8.29 -15.77 1.16
N ILE A 76 -8.76 -15.58 2.39
CA ILE A 76 -8.45 -16.46 3.52
C ILE A 76 -9.05 -17.84 3.27
N ASP A 77 -10.30 -17.95 2.82
CA ASP A 77 -10.92 -19.22 2.42
C ASP A 77 -10.10 -19.94 1.33
N ASP A 78 -9.77 -19.20 0.26
CA ASP A 78 -9.05 -19.75 -0.90
C ASP A 78 -7.63 -20.23 -0.51
N VAL A 79 -6.87 -19.43 0.25
CA VAL A 79 -5.52 -19.83 0.67
C VAL A 79 -5.52 -20.90 1.76
N GLN A 80 -6.56 -20.98 2.60
CA GLN A 80 -6.74 -22.08 3.56
C GLN A 80 -6.88 -23.41 2.81
N HIS A 81 -7.65 -23.42 1.72
CA HIS A 81 -7.83 -24.60 0.89
C HIS A 81 -6.51 -25.04 0.24
N GLU A 82 -5.73 -24.10 -0.31
CA GLU A 82 -4.41 -24.40 -0.88
C GLU A 82 -3.41 -24.87 0.19
N LEU A 83 -3.46 -24.30 1.39
CA LEU A 83 -2.62 -24.69 2.51
C LEU A 83 -2.91 -26.12 2.98
N ALA A 84 -4.21 -26.49 3.05
CA ALA A 84 -4.66 -27.82 3.44
C ALA A 84 -4.20 -28.91 2.46
N LYS A 85 -4.21 -28.63 1.14
CA LYS A 85 -3.66 -29.55 0.10
C LYS A 85 -2.18 -29.89 0.32
N ARG A 86 -1.45 -29.01 1.02
CA ARG A 86 -0.04 -29.16 1.34
C ARG A 86 0.21 -29.74 2.74
N GLY A 87 -0.83 -30.20 3.42
CA GLY A 87 -0.73 -30.78 4.76
C GLY A 87 -0.47 -29.76 5.87
N HIS A 88 -0.78 -28.48 5.61
CA HIS A 88 -0.59 -27.38 6.55
C HIS A 88 -1.91 -26.75 6.98
N SER A 89 -1.89 -25.97 8.06
CA SER A 89 -3.04 -25.20 8.52
C SER A 89 -2.62 -23.87 9.15
N PHE A 90 -3.58 -22.95 9.32
CA PHE A 90 -3.33 -21.67 9.96
C PHE A 90 -2.91 -21.76 11.44
N SER A 91 -3.08 -22.92 12.08
CA SER A 91 -2.54 -23.18 13.43
C SER A 91 -1.01 -23.08 13.50
N GLN A 92 -0.34 -23.20 12.35
CA GLN A 92 1.12 -23.09 12.21
C GLN A 92 1.59 -21.69 11.83
N VAL A 93 0.67 -20.77 11.52
CA VAL A 93 1.01 -19.39 11.17
C VAL A 93 1.39 -18.62 12.43
N ARG A 94 2.61 -18.07 12.43
CA ARG A 94 3.20 -17.35 13.56
C ARG A 94 3.01 -15.85 13.46
N ALA A 95 2.91 -15.31 12.25
CA ALA A 95 2.55 -13.92 12.05
C ALA A 95 1.83 -13.70 10.72
N VAL A 96 1.04 -12.64 10.68
CA VAL A 96 0.36 -12.12 9.49
C VAL A 96 0.75 -10.67 9.26
N SER A 97 0.99 -10.32 8.00
CA SER A 97 1.25 -8.96 7.53
C SER A 97 0.90 -8.86 6.06
N GLY A 98 1.24 -7.74 5.43
CA GLY A 98 1.06 -7.57 4.00
C GLY A 98 1.10 -6.11 3.58
N CYS A 99 0.52 -5.88 2.43
CA CYS A 99 0.40 -4.57 1.85
C CYS A 99 -0.99 -4.32 1.26
N ALA A 100 -1.24 -3.06 0.99
CA ALA A 100 -2.39 -2.62 0.21
C ALA A 100 -1.99 -1.42 -0.63
N GLN A 101 -2.76 -1.16 -1.68
CA GLN A 101 -2.66 0.05 -2.49
C GLN A 101 -2.51 1.30 -1.59
N GLN A 102 -1.45 2.09 -1.84
CA GLN A 102 -1.20 3.31 -1.06
C GLN A 102 -2.33 4.33 -1.20
N HIS A 103 -2.38 5.28 -0.28
CA HIS A 103 -3.27 6.46 -0.31
C HIS A 103 -4.79 6.18 -0.20
N THR A 104 -5.25 4.96 -0.50
CA THR A 104 -6.66 4.59 -0.47
C THR A 104 -7.21 4.70 0.95
N SER A 105 -8.15 5.61 1.13
CA SER A 105 -8.75 5.95 2.44
C SER A 105 -9.90 5.03 2.82
N VAL A 106 -10.20 4.93 4.11
CA VAL A 106 -11.33 4.18 4.68
C VAL A 106 -11.87 5.00 5.84
N PHE A 107 -13.19 5.20 5.87
CA PHE A 107 -13.85 6.10 6.82
C PHE A 107 -14.67 5.28 7.81
N TRP A 108 -14.15 5.10 9.02
CA TRP A 108 -14.88 4.44 10.09
C TRP A 108 -15.95 5.37 10.64
N ARG A 109 -17.20 4.95 10.55
CA ARG A 109 -18.32 5.59 11.26
C ARG A 109 -18.22 5.30 12.76
N LEU A 110 -17.88 4.07 13.10
CA LEU A 110 -17.82 3.59 14.48
C LEU A 110 -16.51 4.03 15.15
N PRO A 111 -16.55 4.45 16.43
CA PRO A 111 -15.35 4.84 17.16
C PRO A 111 -14.45 3.65 17.52
N GLU A 112 -15.01 2.45 17.54
CA GLU A 112 -14.33 1.21 17.86
C GLU A 112 -14.74 0.11 16.87
N LEU A 113 -13.84 -0.84 16.63
CA LEU A 113 -14.09 -2.00 15.76
C LEU A 113 -14.53 -3.18 16.64
N GLU A 114 -15.74 -3.66 16.42
CA GLU A 114 -16.23 -4.92 16.98
C GLU A 114 -16.05 -6.06 15.99
N MET A 115 -15.74 -7.25 16.50
CA MET A 115 -15.58 -8.47 15.72
C MET A 115 -16.71 -9.46 16.02
N PRO A 116 -17.27 -10.14 15.01
CA PRO A 116 -18.24 -11.20 15.25
C PRO A 116 -17.56 -12.38 15.95
N ARG A 117 -18.31 -13.12 16.78
CA ARG A 117 -17.79 -14.36 17.40
C ARG A 117 -17.68 -15.52 16.41
N GLN A 118 -18.53 -15.51 15.38
CA GLN A 118 -18.63 -16.54 14.34
C GLN A 118 -19.36 -15.94 13.13
N GLY A 119 -19.30 -16.63 11.98
CA GLY A 119 -19.97 -16.18 10.76
C GLY A 119 -19.09 -15.22 9.95
N SER A 120 -19.72 -14.39 9.11
CA SER A 120 -19.00 -13.48 8.19
C SER A 120 -18.76 -12.11 8.81
N LEU A 121 -17.50 -11.69 8.81
CA LEU A 121 -17.03 -10.35 9.15
C LEU A 121 -17.60 -9.31 8.20
N HIS A 122 -17.64 -9.57 6.89
CA HIS A 122 -18.24 -8.66 5.92
C HIS A 122 -19.72 -8.39 6.23
N LYS A 123 -20.50 -9.44 6.47
CA LYS A 123 -21.92 -9.29 6.81
C LYS A 123 -22.09 -8.51 8.11
N PHE A 124 -21.29 -8.82 9.14
CA PHE A 124 -21.33 -8.12 10.42
C PHE A 124 -21.03 -6.63 10.28
N LEU A 125 -19.93 -6.25 9.61
CA LEU A 125 -19.57 -4.84 9.43
C LEU A 125 -20.56 -4.08 8.54
N LYS A 126 -21.19 -4.76 7.58
CA LYS A 126 -22.27 -4.19 6.77
C LYS A 126 -23.51 -3.89 7.62
N GLU A 127 -23.94 -4.82 8.47
CA GLU A 127 -25.09 -4.65 9.36
C GLU A 127 -24.87 -3.52 10.38
N GLN A 128 -23.64 -3.40 10.89
CA GLN A 128 -23.24 -2.31 11.79
C GLN A 128 -23.06 -0.95 11.10
N ARG A 129 -23.16 -0.89 9.76
CA ARG A 129 -22.81 0.30 8.97
C ARG A 129 -21.45 0.87 9.37
N ALA A 130 -20.44 0.00 9.44
CA ALA A 130 -19.13 0.33 10.00
C ALA A 130 -18.41 1.49 9.26
N PHE A 131 -18.76 1.71 7.99
CA PHE A 131 -18.12 2.71 7.13
C PHE A 131 -19.11 3.77 6.66
N GLU A 132 -18.73 5.04 6.82
CA GLU A 132 -19.46 6.17 6.27
C GLU A 132 -18.48 7.35 6.06
N PRO A 133 -18.30 7.86 4.83
CA PRO A 133 -18.83 7.32 3.57
C PRO A 133 -18.41 5.88 3.32
N GLU A 134 -19.25 5.12 2.60
CA GLU A 134 -19.00 3.70 2.32
C GLU A 134 -17.76 3.46 1.44
N ARG A 135 -17.32 4.51 0.73
CA ARG A 135 -16.26 4.46 -0.27
C ARG A 135 -15.15 5.44 0.07
N GLY A 136 -13.92 4.97 -0.07
CA GLY A 136 -12.71 5.74 0.09
C GLY A 136 -12.24 6.38 -1.20
N ARG A 137 -11.42 7.43 -1.11
CA ARG A 137 -10.68 8.00 -2.25
C ARG A 137 -9.50 7.10 -2.60
N SER A 138 -9.33 6.79 -3.89
CA SER A 138 -8.26 5.94 -4.42
C SER A 138 -6.98 6.73 -4.71
N TRP A 139 -5.83 6.03 -4.78
CA TRP A 139 -4.58 6.59 -5.29
C TRP A 139 -4.65 7.14 -6.73
N MET A 140 -5.64 6.71 -7.51
CA MET A 140 -5.85 7.18 -8.88
C MET A 140 -6.56 8.54 -8.95
N ASP A 141 -7.11 9.02 -7.84
CA ASP A 141 -7.80 10.30 -7.81
C ASP A 141 -6.82 11.47 -7.98
N SER A 142 -7.13 12.37 -8.90
CA SER A 142 -6.32 13.54 -9.22
C SER A 142 -7.14 14.83 -9.27
N THR A 143 -8.24 14.92 -8.51
CA THR A 143 -9.19 16.05 -8.62
C THR A 143 -8.84 17.23 -7.71
N THR A 144 -7.79 17.15 -6.91
CA THR A 144 -7.56 18.02 -5.74
C THR A 144 -6.38 18.98 -5.90
N THR A 145 -6.06 19.38 -7.13
CA THR A 145 -4.94 20.29 -7.44
C THR A 145 -5.07 21.63 -6.71
N SER A 146 -6.28 22.16 -6.53
CA SER A 146 -6.49 23.41 -5.80
C SER A 146 -6.16 23.27 -4.31
N GLN A 147 -6.51 22.13 -3.68
CA GLN A 147 -6.13 21.84 -2.30
C GLN A 147 -4.62 21.69 -2.14
N CYS A 148 -3.94 21.06 -3.12
CA CYS A 148 -2.47 20.99 -3.12
C CYS A 148 -1.84 22.39 -3.06
N GLN A 149 -2.25 23.28 -3.98
CA GLN A 149 -1.71 24.64 -4.07
C GLN A 149 -2.01 25.47 -2.82
N ALA A 150 -3.22 25.33 -2.28
CA ALA A 150 -3.65 26.03 -1.07
C ALA A 150 -2.83 25.58 0.15
N LEU A 151 -2.64 24.27 0.33
CA LEU A 151 -1.86 23.75 1.45
C LEU A 151 -0.40 24.14 1.34
N GLU A 152 0.23 23.99 0.16
CA GLU A 152 1.61 24.42 -0.06
C GLU A 152 1.77 25.91 0.28
N SER A 153 0.85 26.77 -0.16
CA SER A 153 0.87 28.19 0.18
C SER A 153 0.76 28.45 1.69
N ALA A 154 -0.10 27.70 2.38
CA ALA A 154 -0.35 27.86 3.82
C ALA A 154 0.82 27.41 4.69
N VAL A 155 1.55 26.35 4.30
CA VAL A 155 2.71 25.83 5.04
C VAL A 155 4.02 26.54 4.69
N GLY A 156 4.02 27.45 3.70
CA GLY A 156 5.21 28.22 3.30
C GLY A 156 5.95 27.71 2.06
N GLY A 157 5.29 26.93 1.20
CA GLY A 157 5.75 26.51 -0.12
C GLY A 157 5.91 25.00 -0.27
N SER A 158 6.01 24.53 -1.51
CA SER A 158 6.23 23.11 -1.85
C SER A 158 7.51 22.55 -1.25
N ARG A 159 8.59 23.34 -1.20
CA ARG A 159 9.85 22.95 -0.55
C ARG A 159 9.66 22.63 0.93
N ARG A 160 9.02 23.52 1.68
CA ARG A 160 8.75 23.31 3.11
C ARG A 160 7.82 22.12 3.33
N MET A 161 6.82 21.95 2.47
CA MET A 161 5.95 20.77 2.50
C MET A 161 6.72 19.46 2.31
N ALA A 162 7.65 19.44 1.36
CA ALA A 162 8.52 18.31 1.09
C ALA A 162 9.50 18.04 2.24
N ASP A 163 10.14 19.08 2.78
CA ASP A 163 11.07 18.95 3.91
C ASP A 163 10.36 18.40 5.17
N LEU A 164 9.10 18.81 5.41
CA LEU A 164 8.30 18.32 6.53
C LEU A 164 7.79 16.89 6.33
N THR A 165 7.22 16.58 5.17
CA THR A 165 6.42 15.35 4.97
C THR A 165 7.03 14.34 4.01
N GLY A 166 8.20 14.64 3.45
CA GLY A 166 8.86 13.80 2.45
C GLY A 166 8.34 13.99 1.02
N SER A 167 7.31 14.79 0.80
CA SER A 167 6.75 15.08 -0.53
C SER A 167 6.14 16.48 -0.55
N ARG A 168 6.18 17.14 -1.71
CA ARG A 168 5.26 18.26 -1.99
C ARG A 168 3.80 17.78 -1.91
N ALA A 169 2.82 18.67 -2.04
CA ALA A 169 1.42 18.24 -2.05
C ALA A 169 1.09 17.51 -3.36
N TYR A 170 0.45 16.34 -3.26
CA TYR A 170 0.00 15.55 -4.41
C TYR A 170 -1.47 15.20 -4.27
N GLU A 171 -2.21 15.25 -5.39
CA GLU A 171 -3.67 15.17 -5.38
C GLU A 171 -4.18 13.89 -4.72
N ARG A 172 -3.52 12.77 -4.99
CA ARG A 172 -3.90 11.46 -4.44
C ARG A 172 -3.61 11.31 -2.94
N PHE A 173 -2.78 12.17 -2.35
CA PHE A 173 -2.35 11.99 -0.96
C PHE A 173 -3.53 12.18 -0.02
N THR A 174 -3.63 11.32 0.99
CA THR A 174 -4.84 11.18 1.79
C THR A 174 -5.24 12.46 2.52
N GLY A 175 -4.28 13.24 3.02
CA GLY A 175 -4.57 14.54 3.64
C GLY A 175 -5.19 15.55 2.68
N ILE A 176 -4.73 15.57 1.41
CA ILE A 176 -5.29 16.44 0.36
C ILE A 176 -6.72 16.00 0.01
N GLN A 177 -6.94 14.70 -0.10
CA GLN A 177 -8.28 14.14 -0.34
C GLN A 177 -9.25 14.44 0.82
N LEU A 178 -8.76 14.40 2.07
CA LEU A 178 -9.56 14.82 3.24
C LEU A 178 -9.96 16.29 3.14
N MET A 179 -9.05 17.20 2.76
CA MET A 179 -9.40 18.61 2.57
C MET A 179 -10.51 18.82 1.53
N ALA A 180 -10.55 18.01 0.48
CA ALA A 180 -11.59 18.08 -0.54
C ALA A 180 -12.94 17.52 -0.07
N LEU A 181 -12.92 16.52 0.82
CA LEU A 181 -14.13 15.96 1.43
C LEU A 181 -14.74 16.87 2.50
N GLY A 182 -13.91 17.70 3.15
CA GLY A 182 -14.33 18.60 4.22
C GLY A 182 -14.67 17.88 5.52
N ASP A 183 -15.25 18.63 6.46
CA ASP A 183 -15.65 18.07 7.76
C ASP A 183 -16.85 17.10 7.60
N MET A 184 -16.76 15.98 8.29
CA MET A 184 -17.66 14.83 8.20
C MET A 184 -17.97 14.35 9.62
N ASP A 185 -18.96 14.99 10.26
CA ASP A 185 -19.29 14.77 11.69
C ASP A 185 -19.52 13.30 12.09
N HIS A 186 -19.91 12.45 11.15
CA HIS A 186 -20.17 11.03 11.36
C HIS A 186 -18.93 10.14 11.31
N VAL A 187 -17.78 10.65 10.85
CA VAL A 187 -16.52 9.92 10.77
C VAL A 187 -15.84 9.96 12.14
N SER A 188 -15.59 8.80 12.71
CA SER A 188 -14.83 8.68 13.96
C SER A 188 -13.34 8.52 13.69
N ARG A 189 -12.96 7.80 12.63
CA ARG A 189 -11.57 7.49 12.33
C ARG A 189 -11.33 7.30 10.84
N VAL A 190 -10.15 7.68 10.36
CA VAL A 190 -9.69 7.45 8.99
C VAL A 190 -8.52 6.47 9.01
N SER A 191 -8.63 5.44 8.18
CA SER A 191 -7.57 4.46 7.93
C SER A 191 -7.14 4.54 6.47
N LEU A 192 -5.94 4.04 6.18
CA LEU A 192 -5.57 3.58 4.84
C LEU A 192 -5.99 2.12 4.65
N ALA A 193 -6.12 1.66 3.40
CA ALA A 193 -6.40 0.26 3.07
C ALA A 193 -5.48 -0.74 3.80
N SER A 194 -4.22 -0.38 4.01
CA SER A 194 -3.24 -1.14 4.79
C SER A 194 -3.63 -1.23 6.27
N SER A 195 -3.85 -0.09 6.93
CA SER A 195 -4.28 -0.05 8.33
C SER A 195 -5.69 -0.62 8.54
N LEU A 196 -6.56 -0.65 7.52
CA LEU A 196 -7.80 -1.41 7.54
C LEU A 196 -7.50 -2.90 7.73
N LEU A 197 -6.65 -3.51 6.90
CA LEU A 197 -6.27 -4.93 7.05
C LEU A 197 -5.65 -5.21 8.42
N THR A 198 -4.75 -4.35 8.87
CA THR A 198 -4.16 -4.44 10.22
C THR A 198 -5.23 -4.43 11.30
N SER A 199 -6.22 -3.54 11.16
CA SER A 199 -7.32 -3.39 12.12
C SER A 199 -8.23 -4.62 12.14
N LEU A 200 -8.57 -5.15 10.96
CA LEU A 200 -9.41 -6.34 10.82
C LEU A 200 -8.74 -7.55 11.48
N PHE A 201 -7.47 -7.84 11.17
CA PHE A 201 -6.74 -8.94 11.80
C PHE A 201 -6.60 -8.78 13.31
N ARG A 202 -6.40 -7.54 13.78
CA ARG A 202 -6.22 -7.27 15.20
C ARG A 202 -7.54 -7.16 15.97
N GLY A 203 -8.68 -6.95 15.31
CA GLY A 203 -9.97 -6.74 15.96
C GLY A 203 -10.07 -5.41 16.71
N LYS A 204 -9.30 -4.39 16.30
CA LYS A 204 -9.37 -3.03 16.84
C LYS A 204 -8.89 -2.05 15.77
N ILE A 205 -9.36 -0.80 15.78
CA ILE A 205 -8.87 0.22 14.85
C ILE A 205 -7.42 0.59 15.21
N CYS A 206 -6.47 0.20 14.37
CA CYS A 206 -5.04 0.38 14.58
C CYS A 206 -4.52 1.68 13.96
N SER A 207 -3.41 2.20 14.50
CA SER A 207 -2.66 3.30 13.88
C SER A 207 -2.12 2.89 12.51
N ILE A 208 -1.93 3.89 11.65
CA ILE A 208 -1.21 3.76 10.38
C ILE A 208 0.29 3.64 10.69
N GLU A 209 1.03 2.82 9.95
CA GLU A 209 2.48 2.70 10.15
C GLU A 209 3.27 3.81 9.42
N HIS A 210 4.48 4.11 9.89
CA HIS A 210 5.30 5.25 9.46
C HIS A 210 5.48 5.39 7.94
N SER A 211 5.73 4.30 7.23
CA SER A 211 6.03 4.28 5.79
C SER A 211 4.81 4.73 4.98
N ASN A 212 3.64 4.13 5.21
CA ASN A 212 2.42 4.51 4.51
C ASN A 212 1.88 5.87 5.00
N ALA A 213 2.11 6.23 6.26
CA ALA A 213 1.81 7.57 6.78
C ALA A 213 2.61 8.69 6.06
N SER A 214 3.81 8.37 5.56
CA SER A 214 4.59 9.30 4.71
C SER A 214 3.87 9.64 3.40
N GLY A 215 2.99 8.76 2.91
CA GLY A 215 2.16 8.97 1.73
C GLY A 215 0.90 9.81 1.96
N MET A 216 0.79 10.54 3.07
CA MET A 216 -0.44 11.27 3.44
C MET A 216 -0.33 12.79 3.38
N ASN A 217 0.89 13.36 3.27
CA ASN A 217 1.12 14.80 3.44
C ASN A 217 0.65 15.29 4.82
N MET A 218 0.77 14.48 5.87
CA MET A 218 0.30 14.81 7.24
C MET A 218 1.28 14.42 8.35
N MET A 219 2.20 13.48 8.11
CA MET A 219 3.20 13.06 9.08
C MET A 219 4.47 13.90 8.92
N ASP A 220 5.07 14.33 10.04
CA ASP A 220 6.43 14.85 10.06
C ASP A 220 7.39 13.66 9.85
N LEU A 221 8.14 13.68 8.75
CA LEU A 221 8.99 12.57 8.32
C LEU A 221 10.09 12.27 9.34
N GLN A 222 10.65 13.31 9.98
CA GLN A 222 11.76 13.16 10.92
C GLN A 222 11.28 12.66 12.28
N ARG A 223 10.22 13.27 12.80
CA ARG A 223 9.65 12.95 14.12
C ARG A 223 8.81 11.68 14.12
N ARG A 224 8.25 11.32 12.96
CA ARG A 224 7.32 10.18 12.77
C ARG A 224 6.02 10.32 13.56
N GLU A 225 5.69 11.56 13.86
CA GLU A 225 4.45 11.98 14.49
C GLU A 225 3.64 12.71 13.44
N TRP A 226 2.33 12.73 13.60
CA TRP A 226 1.49 13.63 12.82
C TRP A 226 1.95 15.09 13.00
N SER A 227 2.17 15.81 11.91
CA SER A 227 2.68 17.19 11.93
C SER A 227 1.59 18.16 12.38
N THR A 228 1.75 18.75 13.57
CA THR A 228 0.82 19.77 14.08
C THR A 228 0.75 20.97 13.15
N GLU A 229 1.88 21.41 12.60
CA GLU A 229 1.94 22.53 11.66
C GLU A 229 1.07 22.27 10.43
N VAL A 230 1.25 21.11 9.79
CA VAL A 230 0.51 20.76 8.57
C VAL A 230 -0.97 20.55 8.86
N ILE A 231 -1.29 19.87 9.96
CA ILE A 231 -2.68 19.59 10.34
C ILE A 231 -3.44 20.88 10.68
N GLU A 232 -2.85 21.79 11.47
CA GLU A 232 -3.50 23.06 11.79
C GLU A 232 -3.67 23.93 10.52
N ALA A 233 -2.70 23.89 9.58
CA ALA A 233 -2.83 24.56 8.29
C ALA A 233 -3.99 23.97 7.45
N MET A 234 -4.09 22.64 7.35
CA MET A 234 -5.18 21.96 6.66
C MET A 234 -6.55 22.30 7.29
N GLU A 235 -6.65 22.30 8.63
CA GLU A 235 -7.89 22.64 9.32
C GLU A 235 -8.32 24.08 9.04
N ALA A 236 -7.37 25.02 9.10
CA ALA A 236 -7.62 26.44 8.87
C ALA A 236 -8.10 26.76 7.45
N ILE A 237 -7.47 26.18 6.42
CA ILE A 237 -7.83 26.47 5.02
C ILE A 237 -8.95 25.58 4.49
N GLY A 238 -9.14 24.39 5.08
CA GLY A 238 -10.18 23.43 4.69
C GLY A 238 -11.52 23.64 5.39
N GLY A 239 -11.62 24.60 6.31
CA GLY A 239 -12.86 24.90 7.04
C GLY A 239 -13.25 23.85 8.06
N PHE A 240 -12.29 23.07 8.57
CA PHE A 240 -12.55 22.08 9.61
C PHE A 240 -12.70 22.73 10.98
N GLN A 241 -13.47 22.12 11.87
CA GLN A 241 -13.36 22.45 13.29
C GLN A 241 -11.96 22.06 13.80
N ARG A 242 -11.40 22.88 14.70
CA ARG A 242 -10.07 22.62 15.25
C ARG A 242 -10.04 21.28 15.97
N GLY A 243 -9.08 20.44 15.61
CA GLY A 243 -8.90 19.09 16.16
C GLY A 243 -9.67 17.99 15.43
N THR A 244 -10.50 18.31 14.42
CA THR A 244 -11.20 17.31 13.61
C THR A 244 -10.24 16.34 12.93
N LEU A 245 -9.18 16.85 12.28
CA LEU A 245 -8.23 15.98 11.57
C LEU A 245 -7.41 15.15 12.55
N ARG A 246 -7.10 15.69 13.74
CA ARG A 246 -6.47 14.92 14.83
C ARG A 246 -7.35 13.77 15.30
N ARG A 247 -8.66 13.99 15.44
CA ARG A 247 -9.62 12.92 15.75
C ARG A 247 -9.63 11.84 14.67
N TYR A 248 -9.69 12.23 13.39
CA TYR A 248 -9.69 11.30 12.26
C TYR A 248 -8.43 10.42 12.23
N LEU A 249 -7.26 11.01 12.45
CA LEU A 249 -5.99 10.27 12.45
C LEU A 249 -5.81 9.42 13.72
N GLY A 250 -6.27 9.95 14.86
CA GLY A 250 -6.07 9.41 16.22
C GLY A 250 -4.59 9.36 16.63
N PRO A 251 -4.14 8.33 17.40
CA PRO A 251 -2.75 8.25 17.83
C PRO A 251 -1.74 8.33 16.68
N ASP A 252 -0.52 8.73 17.04
CA ASP A 252 0.57 8.87 16.09
C ASP A 252 0.88 7.55 15.35
N PRO A 253 1.49 7.65 14.16
CA PRO A 253 1.90 6.49 13.41
C PRO A 253 2.86 5.58 14.20
N ILE A 254 2.86 4.29 13.85
CA ILE A 254 3.63 3.26 14.57
C ILE A 254 4.76 2.67 13.71
N PRO A 255 5.79 2.07 14.33
CA PRO A 255 6.84 1.34 13.60
C PRO A 255 6.28 0.24 12.69
N PRO A 256 6.80 0.07 11.46
CA PRO A 256 6.33 -0.94 10.51
C PRO A 256 6.68 -2.38 10.92
N THR A 257 7.70 -2.56 11.77
CA THR A 257 8.30 -3.87 12.08
C THR A 257 7.89 -4.42 13.46
N GLU A 258 7.11 -3.67 14.24
CA GLU A 258 6.70 -4.07 15.58
C GLU A 258 5.28 -4.63 15.59
N SER A 259 5.05 -5.72 16.31
CA SER A 259 3.71 -6.31 16.39
C SER A 259 2.71 -5.41 17.12
N VAL A 260 1.50 -5.30 16.57
CA VAL A 260 0.36 -4.61 17.23
C VAL A 260 -0.42 -5.52 18.19
N GLY A 261 0.11 -6.71 18.45
CA GLY A 261 -0.44 -7.73 19.34
C GLY A 261 -0.92 -8.99 18.58
N PRO A 262 -1.52 -9.94 19.32
CA PRO A 262 -2.03 -11.17 18.74
C PRO A 262 -3.26 -10.90 17.85
N ILE A 263 -3.49 -11.80 16.89
CA ILE A 263 -4.66 -11.85 16.04
C ILE A 263 -5.95 -11.93 16.88
N ASP A 264 -7.04 -11.34 16.38
CA ASP A 264 -8.33 -11.40 17.06
C ASP A 264 -8.86 -12.84 17.16
N PRO A 265 -9.52 -13.23 18.29
CA PRO A 265 -10.11 -14.55 18.45
C PRO A 265 -11.06 -14.97 17.34
N TYR A 266 -11.69 -14.04 16.61
CA TYR A 266 -12.47 -14.33 15.41
C TYR A 266 -11.73 -15.27 14.44
N PHE A 267 -10.46 -14.99 14.14
CA PHE A 267 -9.68 -15.79 13.18
C PHE A 267 -9.29 -17.16 13.74
N HIS A 268 -9.15 -17.26 15.06
CA HIS A 268 -8.97 -18.56 15.70
C HIS A 268 -10.25 -19.40 15.58
N HIS A 269 -11.41 -18.84 15.92
CA HIS A 269 -12.67 -19.57 15.94
C HIS A 269 -13.20 -19.94 14.55
N VAL A 270 -13.02 -19.07 13.56
CA VAL A 270 -13.54 -19.28 12.20
C VAL A 270 -12.53 -20.01 11.30
N TYR A 271 -11.24 -19.68 11.41
CA TYR A 271 -10.21 -20.15 10.47
C TYR A 271 -9.12 -21.01 11.12
N ALA A 272 -9.21 -21.29 12.41
CA ALA A 272 -8.23 -22.08 13.17
C ALA A 272 -6.80 -21.51 13.13
N PHE A 273 -6.67 -20.18 13.11
CA PHE A 273 -5.37 -19.53 13.33
C PHE A 273 -4.81 -19.88 14.72
N SER A 274 -3.49 -19.85 14.85
CA SER A 274 -2.84 -19.84 16.16
C SER A 274 -3.32 -18.62 16.96
N PRO A 275 -3.75 -18.76 18.23
CA PRO A 275 -4.11 -17.62 19.07
C PRO A 275 -2.90 -16.71 19.36
N ASP A 276 -1.68 -17.24 19.22
CA ASP A 276 -0.43 -16.49 19.38
C ASP A 276 0.08 -15.88 18.06
N CYS A 277 -0.69 -15.97 16.96
CA CYS A 277 -0.31 -15.39 15.69
C CYS A 277 -0.17 -13.87 15.85
N ALA A 278 1.04 -13.35 15.65
CA ALA A 278 1.30 -11.92 15.76
C ALA A 278 0.77 -11.17 14.53
N VAL A 279 0.11 -10.04 14.74
CA VAL A 279 -0.22 -9.11 13.66
C VAL A 279 0.91 -8.10 13.56
N ILE A 280 1.56 -8.04 12.40
CA ILE A 280 2.55 -7.00 12.06
C ILE A 280 1.83 -5.97 11.18
N PRO A 281 1.99 -4.66 11.41
CA PRO A 281 1.36 -3.61 10.62
C PRO A 281 1.50 -3.86 9.12
N PHE A 282 0.41 -3.73 8.40
CA PHE A 282 0.42 -3.74 6.95
C PHE A 282 0.93 -2.40 6.47
N THR A 283 1.69 -2.41 5.37
CA THR A 283 2.27 -1.21 4.79
C THR A 283 1.68 -0.91 3.41
N GLY A 284 2.19 0.11 2.73
CA GLY A 284 1.86 0.38 1.33
C GLY A 284 2.47 -0.67 0.40
N ASP A 285 1.83 -0.94 -0.74
CA ASP A 285 2.35 -1.81 -1.79
C ASP A 285 3.79 -1.45 -2.20
N ASN A 286 4.08 -0.17 -2.46
CA ASN A 286 5.42 0.26 -2.82
C ASN A 286 6.46 0.05 -1.69
N PRO A 287 6.23 0.50 -0.43
CA PRO A 287 7.11 0.13 0.68
C PRO A 287 7.33 -1.38 0.83
N SER A 288 6.29 -2.19 0.63
CA SER A 288 6.40 -3.65 0.71
C SER A 288 7.29 -4.24 -0.39
N CYS A 289 7.42 -3.58 -1.54
CA CYS A 289 8.36 -4.01 -2.57
C CYS A 289 9.81 -3.93 -2.10
N LEU A 290 10.17 -3.10 -1.13
CA LEU A 290 11.51 -3.14 -0.51
C LEU A 290 11.67 -4.37 0.39
N ALA A 291 10.60 -4.71 1.12
CA ALA A 291 10.57 -5.77 2.11
C ALA A 291 10.51 -7.15 1.45
N GLY A 292 11.63 -7.91 1.49
CA GLY A 292 11.62 -9.25 0.92
C GLY A 292 12.97 -9.91 0.74
N THR A 293 12.94 -11.02 0.00
CA THR A 293 14.12 -11.72 -0.52
C THR A 293 13.88 -11.93 -2.01
N LEU A 294 14.87 -11.63 -2.87
CA LEU A 294 14.79 -11.90 -4.31
C LEU A 294 14.60 -13.40 -4.56
N GLU A 295 13.36 -13.84 -4.79
CA GLU A 295 13.08 -15.18 -5.32
C GLU A 295 12.05 -15.11 -6.44
N LEU A 296 12.45 -15.61 -7.61
CA LEU A 296 11.58 -15.81 -8.76
C LEU A 296 10.89 -17.18 -8.61
N VAL A 297 9.74 -17.23 -7.95
CA VAL A 297 9.02 -18.50 -7.79
C VAL A 297 8.11 -18.76 -8.99
N ARG A 298 8.38 -19.80 -9.77
CA ARG A 298 7.51 -20.29 -10.85
C ARG A 298 6.26 -20.95 -10.25
N CYS A 299 5.09 -20.38 -10.48
CA CYS A 299 3.82 -21.04 -10.17
C CYS A 299 3.19 -21.65 -11.45
N CYS A 300 2.51 -22.79 -11.33
CA CYS A 300 2.19 -23.72 -12.43
C CYS A 300 1.45 -23.10 -13.64
N SER A 301 1.87 -23.52 -14.83
CA SER A 301 1.26 -23.42 -16.18
C SER A 301 0.94 -22.06 -16.80
N TRP A 302 1.13 -20.93 -16.11
CA TRP A 302 1.25 -19.61 -16.74
C TRP A 302 2.35 -18.81 -16.05
N LEU A 303 3.10 -18.01 -16.81
CA LEU A 303 4.33 -17.30 -16.43
C LEU A 303 4.13 -16.21 -15.35
N HIS A 304 3.58 -16.53 -14.18
CA HIS A 304 3.50 -15.64 -13.03
C HIS A 304 4.64 -15.94 -12.06
N TYR A 305 5.58 -15.01 -11.94
CA TYR A 305 6.55 -14.97 -10.86
C TYR A 305 5.94 -14.18 -9.70
N HIS A 306 5.81 -14.80 -8.53
CA HIS A 306 5.49 -14.07 -7.30
C HIS A 306 6.80 -13.62 -6.66
N VAL A 307 7.02 -12.31 -6.66
CA VAL A 307 8.15 -11.69 -5.95
C VAL A 307 7.69 -11.43 -4.51
N VAL A 308 8.31 -12.10 -3.54
CA VAL A 308 8.14 -11.80 -2.11
C VAL A 308 9.11 -10.67 -1.76
N GLY A 309 8.79 -9.47 -2.29
CA GLY A 309 9.62 -8.26 -2.26
C GLY A 309 10.98 -8.35 -2.96
N MET A 310 11.64 -7.21 -3.14
CA MET A 310 12.91 -7.07 -3.86
C MET A 310 14.15 -7.20 -2.96
N GLY A 311 13.97 -7.27 -1.64
CA GLY A 311 15.07 -7.36 -0.67
C GLY A 311 16.01 -6.15 -0.66
N LEU A 312 15.51 -5.00 -1.11
CA LEU A 312 16.21 -3.73 -1.12
C LEU A 312 16.17 -3.15 0.30
N SER A 313 17.13 -3.58 1.11
CA SER A 313 17.18 -3.29 2.54
C SER A 313 18.45 -2.56 2.93
N GLN A 314 19.44 -2.49 2.04
CA GLN A 314 20.73 -1.86 2.32
C GLN A 314 20.85 -0.50 1.65
N ARG A 315 21.66 0.37 2.26
CA ARG A 315 21.98 1.69 1.71
C ARG A 315 22.63 1.53 0.33
N GLY A 316 22.17 2.30 -0.63
CA GLY A 316 22.65 2.24 -2.01
C GLY A 316 21.92 1.22 -2.89
N ASP A 317 21.02 0.42 -2.32
CA ASP A 317 20.13 -0.45 -3.10
C ASP A 317 19.18 0.40 -3.96
N ILE A 318 19.05 0.03 -5.24
CA ILE A 318 18.14 0.66 -6.19
C ILE A 318 17.27 -0.42 -6.83
N GLY A 319 15.96 -0.22 -6.82
CA GLY A 319 14.98 -1.05 -7.51
C GLY A 319 14.35 -0.30 -8.67
N ILE A 320 14.08 -0.99 -9.77
CA ILE A 320 13.35 -0.42 -10.91
C ILE A 320 12.20 -1.34 -11.28
N SER A 321 10.97 -0.87 -11.09
CA SER A 321 9.76 -1.52 -11.58
C SER A 321 9.36 -0.92 -12.93
N LEU A 322 9.34 -1.76 -13.97
CA LEU A 322 9.02 -1.36 -15.34
C LEU A 322 7.64 -1.90 -15.75
N GLY A 323 6.58 -1.20 -15.37
CA GLY A 323 5.20 -1.48 -15.79
C GLY A 323 4.69 -0.47 -16.81
N THR A 324 3.35 -0.33 -16.86
CA THR A 324 2.64 0.74 -17.60
C THR A 324 3.11 2.13 -17.18
N SER A 325 3.42 2.29 -15.89
CA SER A 325 4.29 3.33 -15.35
C SER A 325 5.63 2.74 -14.91
N GLY A 326 6.67 3.56 -14.89
CA GLY A 326 7.97 3.19 -14.31
C GLY A 326 8.07 3.69 -12.87
N CYS A 327 8.63 2.89 -11.96
CA CYS A 327 8.92 3.32 -10.59
C CYS A 327 10.35 2.97 -10.22
N ILE A 328 11.11 3.96 -9.75
CA ILE A 328 12.45 3.75 -9.18
C ILE A 328 12.34 3.85 -7.67
N PHE A 329 12.98 2.92 -6.98
CA PHE A 329 13.11 2.87 -5.53
C PHE A 329 14.58 3.03 -5.17
N ALA A 330 14.88 3.77 -4.12
CA ALA A 330 16.23 3.85 -3.56
C ALA A 330 16.18 3.82 -2.04
N VAL A 331 17.18 3.22 -1.41
CA VAL A 331 17.32 3.20 0.05
C VAL A 331 18.56 4.00 0.45
N GLY A 332 18.38 4.92 1.41
CA GLY A 332 19.47 5.74 1.92
C GLY A 332 19.19 6.31 3.30
N ASN A 333 20.16 7.00 3.88
CA ASN A 333 19.95 7.72 5.13
C ASN A 333 19.34 9.12 4.85
N SER A 334 19.07 9.90 5.91
CA SER A 334 18.52 11.25 5.79
C SER A 334 19.45 12.30 5.17
N THR A 335 20.74 12.01 5.00
CA THR A 335 21.67 12.89 4.26
C THR A 335 21.78 12.52 2.79
N ASP A 336 21.47 11.28 2.42
CA ASP A 336 21.58 10.76 1.05
C ASP A 336 20.26 10.89 0.27
N VAL A 337 19.13 10.71 0.96
CA VAL A 337 17.78 10.83 0.39
C VAL A 337 17.11 12.04 1.00
N VAL A 338 17.06 13.11 0.22
CA VAL A 338 16.46 14.40 0.62
C VAL A 338 15.17 14.66 -0.16
N PRO A 339 14.13 15.21 0.48
CA PRO A 339 12.91 15.60 -0.22
C PRO A 339 13.18 16.66 -1.29
N SER A 340 12.46 16.54 -2.41
CA SER A 340 12.48 17.49 -3.52
C SER A 340 11.15 18.24 -3.59
N GLU A 341 11.21 19.51 -3.99
CA GLU A 341 10.03 20.36 -4.19
C GLU A 341 9.34 20.14 -5.54
N GLU A 342 9.98 19.42 -6.45
CA GLU A 342 9.49 19.24 -7.83
C GLU A 342 8.80 17.89 -8.01
N PHE A 343 9.49 16.80 -7.66
CA PHE A 343 9.05 15.44 -7.94
C PHE A 343 9.60 14.43 -6.93
N GLY A 344 8.95 13.27 -6.86
CA GLY A 344 9.37 12.15 -6.04
C GLY A 344 8.82 12.17 -4.62
N HIS A 345 9.02 11.06 -3.93
CA HIS A 345 8.52 10.84 -2.59
C HIS A 345 9.62 10.24 -1.72
N VAL A 346 9.85 10.83 -0.56
CA VAL A 346 10.68 10.27 0.50
C VAL A 346 9.76 9.75 1.59
N MET A 347 9.94 8.48 1.96
CA MET A 347 9.12 7.77 2.93
C MET A 347 10.03 7.14 3.99
N VAL A 348 9.48 6.90 5.18
CA VAL A 348 10.15 6.01 6.15
C VAL A 348 10.29 4.62 5.53
N ASN A 349 11.46 4.00 5.67
CA ASN A 349 11.67 2.64 5.16
C ASN A 349 10.88 1.63 6.01
N ALA A 350 10.09 0.78 5.36
CA ALA A 350 9.26 -0.24 6.01
C ALA A 350 10.05 -1.42 6.60
N VAL A 351 11.32 -1.60 6.20
CA VAL A 351 12.18 -2.72 6.63
C VAL A 351 13.15 -2.29 7.72
N ASP A 352 13.90 -1.22 7.48
CA ASP A 352 14.85 -0.64 8.43
C ASP A 352 14.43 0.80 8.74
N PRO A 353 13.70 1.03 9.84
CA PRO A 353 13.28 2.35 10.24
C PRO A 353 14.43 3.32 10.50
N SER A 354 15.71 2.92 10.54
CA SER A 354 16.84 3.86 10.64
C SER A 354 17.17 4.54 9.29
N THR A 355 16.57 4.08 8.19
CA THR A 355 16.78 4.57 6.83
C THR A 355 15.49 5.11 6.21
N LEU A 356 15.62 5.72 5.04
CA LEU A 356 14.55 6.26 4.22
C LEU A 356 14.49 5.54 2.87
N MET A 357 13.31 5.60 2.29
CA MET A 357 12.99 5.13 0.95
C MET A 357 12.70 6.34 0.06
N ALA A 358 13.36 6.43 -1.09
CA ALA A 358 12.99 7.34 -2.16
C ALA A 358 12.18 6.60 -3.22
N MET A 359 11.19 7.28 -3.80
CA MET A 359 10.36 6.79 -4.88
C MET A 359 10.23 7.84 -5.98
N LEU A 360 10.56 7.45 -7.21
CA LEU A 360 10.37 8.28 -8.40
C LEU A 360 9.40 7.58 -9.35
N CYS A 361 8.24 8.17 -9.55
CA CYS A 361 7.20 7.62 -10.42
C CYS A 361 7.20 8.33 -11.78
N PHE A 362 7.31 7.55 -12.85
CA PHE A 362 7.31 8.02 -14.23
C PHE A 362 6.03 7.56 -14.92
N LYS A 363 5.20 8.51 -15.35
CA LYS A 363 3.98 8.22 -16.13
C LYS A 363 4.29 7.50 -17.45
N ASN A 364 5.42 7.82 -18.07
CA ASN A 364 5.85 7.22 -19.35
C ASN A 364 6.56 5.89 -19.11
N GLY A 365 5.79 4.81 -18.89
CA GLY A 365 6.31 3.44 -18.75
C GLY A 365 6.19 2.63 -20.04
N SER A 366 5.56 1.46 -19.97
CA SER A 366 5.52 0.50 -21.08
C SER A 366 4.78 1.04 -22.28
N LEU A 367 3.70 1.82 -22.10
CA LEU A 367 2.95 2.39 -23.23
C LEU A 367 3.83 3.30 -24.11
N ALA A 368 4.76 4.07 -23.53
CA ALA A 368 5.70 4.87 -24.32
C ALA A 368 6.71 3.99 -25.08
N ARG A 369 7.14 2.87 -24.48
CA ARG A 369 8.00 1.87 -25.13
C ARG A 369 7.25 1.11 -26.24
N GLU A 370 5.98 0.81 -26.02
CA GLU A 370 5.10 0.09 -26.94
C GLU A 370 4.68 0.97 -28.12
N VAL A 371 4.41 2.26 -27.93
CA VAL A 371 4.13 3.20 -29.04
C VAL A 371 5.33 3.34 -29.97
N SER A 372 6.55 3.28 -29.42
CA SER A 372 7.77 3.19 -30.22
C SER A 372 7.87 1.87 -31.00
N SER A 373 7.24 0.81 -30.47
CA SER A 373 7.19 -0.52 -31.09
C SER A 373 6.07 -0.69 -32.14
N THR A 374 4.97 0.08 -32.06
CA THR A 374 3.86 -0.03 -33.03
C THR A 374 4.19 0.47 -34.44
N LEU A 375 5.40 1.00 -34.67
CA LEU A 375 5.83 1.43 -35.99
C LEU A 375 6.27 0.27 -36.92
N HIS A 376 6.51 -0.95 -36.41
CA HIS A 376 6.96 -2.10 -37.23
C HIS A 376 6.47 -3.46 -36.67
N GLU A 377 6.12 -4.43 -37.53
CA GLU A 377 5.99 -5.83 -37.11
C GLU A 377 7.33 -6.34 -36.53
N ASN A 378 7.30 -7.04 -35.39
CA ASN A 378 8.48 -7.49 -34.62
C ASN A 378 9.34 -6.38 -33.97
N ALA A 379 8.76 -5.22 -33.67
CA ALA A 379 9.54 -4.07 -33.20
C ALA A 379 10.32 -4.26 -31.90
N LEU A 380 9.89 -5.10 -30.94
CA LEU A 380 10.71 -5.37 -29.74
C LEU A 380 12.04 -6.06 -30.09
N THR A 381 12.01 -7.01 -31.03
CA THR A 381 13.20 -7.69 -31.54
C THR A 381 14.08 -6.73 -32.34
N CYS A 382 13.48 -5.84 -33.14
CA CYS A 382 14.20 -4.80 -33.86
C CYS A 382 14.81 -3.75 -32.93
N ILE A 383 14.08 -3.29 -31.90
CA ILE A 383 14.59 -2.35 -30.88
C ILE A 383 15.76 -2.98 -30.13
N ASN A 384 15.64 -4.23 -29.68
CA ASN A 384 16.74 -4.93 -29.01
C ASN A 384 17.98 -5.01 -29.92
N ARG A 385 17.80 -5.38 -31.20
CA ARG A 385 18.91 -5.42 -32.17
C ARG A 385 19.49 -4.04 -32.46
N MET A 386 18.67 -2.99 -32.48
CA MET A 386 19.10 -1.60 -32.63
C MET A 386 19.86 -1.12 -31.39
N CYS A 387 19.45 -1.50 -30.19
CA CYS A 387 20.18 -1.21 -28.95
C CYS A 387 21.50 -1.97 -28.87
N GLU A 388 21.59 -3.20 -29.38
CA GLU A 388 22.82 -3.99 -29.43
C GLU A 388 23.88 -3.41 -30.39
N ILE A 389 23.44 -2.82 -31.51
CA ILE A 389 24.34 -2.22 -32.51
C ILE A 389 24.54 -0.71 -32.31
N ALA A 390 23.71 -0.07 -31.47
CA ALA A 390 23.86 1.34 -31.13
C ALA A 390 25.05 1.51 -30.18
N VAL A 391 26.03 2.32 -30.60
CA VAL A 391 27.13 2.73 -29.73
C VAL A 391 26.56 3.58 -28.58
N PRO A 392 26.88 3.29 -27.29
CA PRO A 392 26.51 4.13 -26.17
C PRO A 392 26.87 5.60 -26.46
N MET A 393 25.97 6.54 -26.19
CA MET A 393 26.10 7.92 -26.66
C MET A 393 27.45 8.56 -26.27
N GLU A 394 28.35 8.70 -27.24
CA GLU A 394 29.50 9.61 -27.14
C GLU A 394 29.18 11.02 -27.67
N ARG A 395 28.04 11.27 -28.34
CA ARG A 395 27.76 12.61 -28.93
C ARG A 395 26.27 12.96 -28.96
N GLY A 396 25.79 13.58 -27.89
CA GLY A 396 24.87 14.74 -27.90
C GLY A 396 23.59 14.71 -28.75
N LYS A 397 23.06 13.56 -29.16
CA LYS A 397 21.80 13.49 -29.89
C LYS A 397 20.64 13.21 -28.94
N SER A 398 19.90 14.26 -28.59
CA SER A 398 18.53 14.12 -28.08
C SER A 398 17.59 13.87 -29.27
N PHE A 399 16.81 12.79 -29.25
CA PHE A 399 15.65 12.69 -30.14
C PHE A 399 14.62 13.73 -29.65
N ARG A 400 14.52 14.85 -30.37
CA ARG A 400 13.37 15.74 -30.24
C ARG A 400 12.22 15.07 -31.00
N GLY A 401 11.18 14.66 -30.27
CA GLY A 401 9.89 14.31 -30.83
C GLY A 401 9.17 15.54 -31.36
#